data_AF-A0A4Q5Z4N2-F1
#
_entry.id   AF-A0A4Q5Z4N2-F1
#
_cell.length_a   1.000
_cell.length_b   1.000
_cell.length_c   1.000
_cell.angle_alpha   90.00
_cell.angle_beta   90.00
_cell.angle_gamma   90.00
#
_symmetry.space_group_name_H-M   'P 1'
#
loop_
_entity.id
_entity.type
_entity.pdbx_description
1 polymer ?
#
loop_
_entity_poly.entity_id
_entity_poly.type
_entity_poly.pdbx_seq_one_letter_code
_entity_poly.pdbx_strand_id
1 'polypeptide(L)'
;MKQLPVFAKWIAIAILFQAFTYLVPVFEKLGLEEATARNYVVNNVLGNFFNNTAESFVPNDFDLPRAKLLSSVAKGDKAGAAKELCAWLKDYTKSEEFIQTYNQRREALKPRTNNSVRPDEETIAMTRESLKSTEKDLAQMKKIKGVPAASLEVMEDQVAQQRALLKAWDDPFPVLTRWQTNYPANPRDLVRKRLQSYLDIVATVDFDARLTNADQYGIRKFVKPEYEKKDNRWKAIFRAGREVNVVVTAFVKDWMKEMAPAGKEQAATNKPVATKQVATRKQ
;
A
#
# COMPACT_ATOMS: atom_id res chain seq x y z
N MET A 1 33.35 20.20 43.69
CA MET A 1 32.83 19.32 42.63
C MET A 1 32.89 17.88 43.14
N LYS A 2 31.75 17.26 43.47
CA LYS A 2 31.72 15.89 44.01
C LYS A 2 31.81 14.89 42.85
N GLN A 3 32.91 14.16 42.77
CA GLN A 3 33.11 13.05 41.84
C GLN A 3 32.06 11.97 42.15
N LEU A 4 31.17 11.65 41.20
CA LEU A 4 30.29 10.50 41.33
C LEU A 4 31.12 9.21 41.41
N PRO A 5 30.78 8.26 42.29
CA PRO A 5 31.54 7.03 42.46
C PRO A 5 31.57 6.24 41.16
N VAL A 6 32.74 5.71 40.80
CA VAL A 6 33.00 4.94 39.57
C VAL A 6 31.98 3.81 39.36
N PHE A 7 31.42 3.26 40.44
CA PHE A 7 30.34 2.28 40.43
C PHE A 7 29.04 2.77 39.74
N ALA A 8 28.67 4.04 39.87
CA ALA A 8 27.48 4.61 39.23
C ALA A 8 27.64 4.74 37.71
N LYS A 9 28.87 4.88 37.20
CA LYS A 9 29.16 4.91 35.76
C LYS A 9 29.04 3.53 35.12
N TRP A 10 29.39 2.46 35.83
CA TRP A 10 29.25 1.08 35.34
C TRP A 10 27.79 0.61 35.34
N ILE A 11 26.96 1.04 36.30
CA ILE A 11 25.53 0.73 36.32
C ILE A 11 24.78 1.46 35.19
N ALA A 12 25.15 2.70 34.86
CA ALA A 12 24.56 3.41 33.71
C ALA A 12 24.91 2.75 32.35
N ILE A 13 26.10 2.14 32.23
CA ILE A 13 26.50 1.38 31.04
C ILE A 13 25.79 0.02 30.99
N ALA A 14 25.58 -0.65 32.13
CA ALA A 14 24.82 -1.90 32.19
C ALA A 14 23.33 -1.72 31.85
N ILE A 15 22.71 -0.59 32.21
CA ILE A 15 21.32 -0.27 31.84
C ILE A 15 21.19 0.11 30.35
N LEU A 16 22.24 0.65 29.74
CA LEU A 16 22.29 0.90 28.29
C LEU A 16 22.48 -0.38 27.45
N PHE A 17 22.98 -1.47 28.03
CA PHE A 17 23.16 -2.76 27.36
C PHE A 17 22.05 -3.79 27.61
N GLN A 18 21.15 -3.57 28.59
CA GLN A 18 20.01 -4.48 28.84
C GLN A 18 18.77 -4.25 27.95
N ALA A 19 18.77 -3.21 27.10
CA ALA A 19 17.65 -2.96 26.18
C ALA A 19 17.74 -3.72 24.85
N PHE A 20 18.84 -4.43 24.58
CA PHE A 20 18.90 -5.42 23.50
C PHE A 20 18.64 -6.80 24.07
N THR A 21 17.45 -7.01 24.65
CA THR A 21 16.90 -8.37 24.67
C THR A 21 16.87 -8.82 23.21
N TYR A 22 17.69 -9.83 22.90
CA TYR A 22 17.62 -10.60 21.66
C TYR A 22 16.25 -11.30 21.62
N LEU A 23 15.20 -10.52 21.36
CA LEU A 23 13.95 -11.05 20.86
C LEU A 23 14.34 -11.70 19.56
N VAL A 24 14.36 -13.04 19.56
CA VAL A 24 14.34 -13.86 18.36
C VAL A 24 13.44 -13.14 17.37
N PRO A 25 13.98 -12.62 16.24
CA PRO A 25 13.20 -11.85 15.30
C PRO A 25 11.95 -12.63 14.96
N VAL A 26 10.79 -11.98 14.92
CA VAL A 26 9.50 -12.64 14.64
C VAL A 26 9.56 -13.52 13.37
N PHE A 27 10.48 -13.22 12.45
CA PHE A 27 10.78 -14.02 11.25
C PHE A 27 11.39 -15.39 11.53
N GLU A 28 12.28 -15.52 12.51
CA GLU A 28 12.81 -16.83 12.90
C GLU A 28 11.69 -17.73 13.43
N LYS A 29 10.74 -17.18 14.20
CA LYS A 29 9.53 -17.89 14.62
C LYS A 29 8.65 -18.35 13.44
N LEU A 30 8.72 -17.63 12.32
CA LEU A 30 8.03 -17.96 11.06
C LEU A 30 8.88 -18.85 10.13
N GLY A 31 10.13 -19.13 10.48
CA GLY A 31 11.09 -19.84 9.62
C GLY A 31 11.47 -19.04 8.37
N LEU A 32 11.54 -17.71 8.51
CA LEU A 32 11.88 -16.74 7.48
C LEU A 32 13.18 -16.03 7.82
N GLU A 33 14.00 -15.77 6.80
CA GLU A 33 15.12 -14.86 6.91
C GLU A 33 14.61 -13.42 6.95
N GLU A 34 15.22 -12.56 7.75
CA GLU A 34 14.83 -11.16 7.85
C GLU A 34 14.95 -10.43 6.50
N ALA A 35 16.03 -10.66 5.74
CA ALA A 35 16.20 -10.09 4.40
C ALA A 35 15.05 -10.46 3.45
N THR A 36 14.59 -11.72 3.54
CA THR A 36 13.42 -12.18 2.80
C THR A 36 12.18 -11.40 3.24
N ALA A 37 11.92 -11.30 4.54
CA ALA A 37 10.77 -10.55 5.05
C ALA A 37 10.75 -9.09 4.61
N ARG A 38 11.89 -8.39 4.71
CA ARG A 38 12.07 -7.01 4.23
C ARG A 38 11.71 -6.89 2.76
N ASN A 39 12.17 -7.81 1.90
CA ASN A 39 11.84 -7.81 0.48
C ASN A 39 10.32 -7.96 0.24
N TYR A 40 9.64 -8.87 0.96
CA TYR A 40 8.19 -9.00 0.86
C TYR A 40 7.46 -7.73 1.33
N VAL A 41 7.93 -7.06 2.37
CA VAL A 41 7.34 -5.78 2.80
C VAL A 41 7.48 -4.73 1.71
N VAL A 42 8.69 -4.54 1.20
CA VAL A 42 8.95 -3.55 0.15
C VAL A 42 8.10 -3.85 -1.08
N ASN A 43 8.01 -5.11 -1.52
CA ASN A 43 7.19 -5.51 -2.67
C ASN A 43 5.69 -5.32 -2.40
N ASN A 44 5.17 -5.74 -1.24
CA ASN A 44 3.75 -5.57 -0.90
C ASN A 44 3.34 -4.12 -0.63
N VAL A 45 4.28 -3.26 -0.21
CA VAL A 45 4.01 -1.83 -0.06
C VAL A 45 4.07 -1.14 -1.43
N LEU A 46 5.06 -1.48 -2.26
CA LEU A 46 5.34 -0.72 -3.47
C LEU A 46 4.74 -1.28 -4.76
N GLY A 47 4.54 -2.58 -4.89
CA GLY A 47 4.40 -3.19 -6.21
C GLY A 47 5.44 -4.27 -6.41
N ASN A 48 5.10 -5.32 -7.17
CA ASN A 48 6.11 -6.12 -7.82
C ASN A 48 6.67 -5.34 -9.03
N PHE A 49 7.97 -5.04 -9.01
CA PHE A 49 8.63 -4.12 -9.95
C PHE A 49 8.89 -4.74 -11.32
N PHE A 50 8.75 -6.05 -11.47
CA PHE A 50 9.06 -6.73 -12.72
C PHE A 50 7.99 -6.50 -13.81
N ASN A 51 6.75 -6.18 -13.43
CA ASN A 51 5.62 -6.08 -14.37
C ASN A 51 4.97 -4.68 -14.42
N ASN A 52 5.35 -3.76 -13.53
CA ASN A 52 4.71 -2.44 -13.44
C ASN A 52 5.52 -1.38 -14.18
N THR A 53 5.05 -1.00 -15.37
CA THR A 53 5.42 0.27 -16.00
C THR A 53 4.47 1.37 -15.50
N ALA A 54 4.84 2.64 -15.71
CA ALA A 54 3.92 3.74 -15.42
C ALA A 54 2.61 3.68 -16.23
N GLU A 55 2.64 2.98 -17.36
CA GLU A 55 1.52 2.76 -18.28
C GLU A 55 0.63 1.58 -17.84
N SER A 56 1.23 0.54 -17.26
CA SER A 56 0.58 -0.69 -16.80
C SER A 56 0.73 -0.83 -15.29
N PHE A 57 -0.03 -0.04 -14.53
CA PHE A 57 -0.19 -0.29 -13.10
C PHE A 57 -1.04 -1.55 -12.92
N VAL A 58 -0.41 -2.70 -12.72
CA VAL A 58 -1.09 -3.90 -12.24
C VAL A 58 -1.30 -3.70 -10.73
N PRO A 59 -2.54 -3.82 -10.22
CA PRO A 59 -2.81 -3.77 -8.80
C PRO A 59 -1.87 -4.73 -8.10
N ASN A 60 -1.04 -4.17 -7.23
CA ASN A 60 -0.01 -4.84 -6.44
C ASN A 60 -0.40 -6.29 -6.10
N ASP A 61 0.29 -7.25 -6.73
CA ASP A 61 0.12 -8.67 -6.42
C ASP A 61 0.55 -8.86 -4.97
N PHE A 62 -0.45 -8.91 -4.09
CA PHE A 62 -0.23 -9.21 -2.69
C PHE A 62 0.34 -10.61 -2.60
N ASP A 63 1.59 -10.70 -2.17
CA ASP A 63 2.33 -11.94 -2.09
C ASP A 63 2.76 -12.22 -0.66
N LEU A 64 2.64 -13.47 -0.24
CA LEU A 64 2.95 -13.90 1.11
C LEU A 64 4.20 -14.77 1.10
N PRO A 65 5.18 -14.49 1.98
CA PRO A 65 6.32 -15.37 2.11
C PRO A 65 5.88 -16.76 2.53
N ARG A 66 6.58 -17.78 2.03
CA ARG A 66 6.44 -19.15 2.51
C ARG A 66 7.03 -19.29 3.91
N ALA A 67 6.22 -18.99 4.93
CA ALA A 67 6.57 -19.16 6.33
C ALA A 67 6.51 -20.65 6.72
N LYS A 68 7.68 -21.31 6.73
CA LYS A 68 7.80 -22.76 6.99
C LYS A 68 7.24 -23.17 8.35
N LEU A 69 7.29 -22.28 9.34
CA LEU A 69 6.84 -22.54 10.71
C LEU A 69 5.48 -21.89 11.02
N LEU A 70 4.75 -21.42 10.00
CA LEU A 70 3.44 -20.78 10.18
C LEU A 70 2.44 -21.69 10.89
N SER A 71 2.47 -22.99 10.61
CA SER A 71 1.57 -23.96 11.25
C SER A 71 1.82 -24.08 12.76
N SER A 72 3.07 -23.95 13.20
CA SER A 72 3.45 -23.92 14.61
C SER A 72 2.96 -22.65 15.29
N VAL A 73 3.18 -21.49 14.65
CA VAL A 73 2.68 -20.19 15.15
C VAL A 73 1.15 -20.18 15.23
N ALA A 74 0.47 -20.74 14.24
CA ALA A 74 -0.99 -20.81 14.19
C ALA A 74 -1.62 -21.67 15.31
N LYS A 75 -0.87 -22.66 15.83
CA LYS A 75 -1.29 -23.49 16.98
C LYS A 75 -0.98 -22.84 18.33
N GLY A 76 -0.02 -21.91 18.36
CA GLY A 76 0.37 -21.16 19.55
C GLY A 76 -0.27 -19.78 19.60
N ASP A 77 0.46 -18.80 20.13
CA ASP A 77 0.01 -17.42 20.23
C ASP A 77 0.18 -16.65 18.91
N LYS A 78 -0.73 -16.88 17.96
CA LYS A 78 -0.75 -16.15 16.69
C LYS A 78 -1.10 -14.67 16.85
N ALA A 79 -1.82 -14.27 17.89
CA ALA A 79 -2.17 -12.87 18.13
C ALA A 79 -0.95 -12.06 18.61
N GLY A 80 -0.17 -12.63 19.53
CA GLY A 80 1.13 -12.09 19.96
C GLY A 80 2.12 -12.02 18.81
N ALA A 81 2.27 -13.09 18.03
CA ALA A 81 3.14 -13.08 16.85
C ALA A 81 2.75 -12.01 15.83
N ALA A 82 1.44 -11.80 15.59
CA ALA A 82 0.96 -10.74 14.72
C ALA A 82 1.29 -9.34 15.26
N LYS A 83 1.15 -9.12 16.57
CA LYS A 83 1.51 -7.86 17.22
C LYS A 83 3.02 -7.57 17.12
N GLU A 84 3.87 -8.57 17.35
CA GLU A 84 5.32 -8.46 17.17
C GLU A 84 5.67 -8.10 15.72
N LEU A 85 5.04 -8.75 14.74
CA LEU A 85 5.24 -8.44 13.33
C LEU A 85 4.80 -7.02 12.99
N CYS A 86 3.67 -6.55 13.51
CA CYS A 86 3.22 -5.17 13.33
C CYS A 86 4.20 -4.16 13.94
N ALA A 87 4.76 -4.44 15.11
CA ALA A 87 5.78 -3.59 15.73
C ALA A 87 7.04 -3.51 14.86
N TRP A 88 7.56 -4.65 14.42
CA TRP A 88 8.71 -4.67 13.52
C TRP A 88 8.42 -3.94 12.19
N LEU A 89 7.23 -4.13 11.59
CA LEU A 89 6.84 -3.43 10.36
C LEU A 89 6.86 -1.91 10.54
N LYS A 90 6.36 -1.46 11.67
CA LYS A 90 6.35 -0.04 12.04
C LYS A 90 7.75 0.54 12.21
N ASP A 91 8.67 -0.22 12.78
CA ASP A 91 10.05 0.21 12.95
C ASP A 91 10.83 0.15 11.64
N TYR A 92 10.67 -0.93 10.86
CA TYR A 92 11.31 -1.09 9.56
C TYR A 92 10.91 0.01 8.57
N THR A 93 9.61 0.36 8.51
CA THR A 93 9.14 1.44 7.62
C THR A 93 9.63 2.85 8.01
N LYS A 94 10.21 3.01 9.21
CA LYS A 94 10.89 4.23 9.66
C LYS A 94 12.40 4.18 9.45
N SER A 95 12.96 3.03 9.08
CA SER A 95 14.40 2.85 8.91
C SER A 95 14.92 3.59 7.68
N GLU A 96 16.20 4.00 7.75
CA GLU A 96 16.89 4.60 6.62
C GLU A 96 16.94 3.67 5.41
N GLU A 97 17.15 2.37 5.63
CA GLU A 97 17.17 1.35 4.58
C GLU A 97 15.85 1.29 3.80
N PHE A 98 14.71 1.32 4.49
CA PHE A 98 13.41 1.34 3.84
C PHE A 98 13.23 2.61 3.00
N ILE A 99 13.61 3.77 3.54
CA ILE A 99 13.51 5.07 2.85
C ILE A 99 14.40 5.09 1.60
N GLN A 100 15.64 4.62 1.71
CA GLN A 100 16.56 4.53 0.57
C GLN A 100 16.04 3.57 -0.50
N THR A 101 15.61 2.38 -0.12
CA THR A 101 15.04 1.39 -1.04
C THR A 101 13.79 1.94 -1.73
N TYR A 102 12.92 2.61 -0.98
CA TYR A 102 11.74 3.28 -1.51
C TYR A 102 12.11 4.32 -2.58
N ASN A 103 13.02 5.24 -2.25
CA ASN A 103 13.41 6.33 -3.14
C ASN A 103 14.07 5.81 -4.42
N GLN A 104 14.99 4.85 -4.31
CA GLN A 104 15.64 4.22 -5.46
C GLN A 104 14.60 3.61 -6.40
N ARG A 105 13.65 2.85 -5.85
CA ARG A 105 12.62 2.17 -6.63
C ARG A 105 11.59 3.13 -7.22
N ARG A 106 11.20 4.16 -6.46
CA ARG A 106 10.32 5.23 -6.94
C ARG A 106 10.93 5.96 -8.14
N GLU A 107 12.20 6.34 -8.07
CA GLU A 107 12.89 7.00 -9.18
C GLU A 107 13.08 6.06 -10.38
N ALA A 108 13.34 4.77 -10.17
CA ALA A 108 13.41 3.79 -11.25
C ALA A 108 12.08 3.65 -12.02
N LEU A 109 10.94 3.84 -11.34
CA LEU A 109 9.59 3.80 -11.93
C LEU A 109 9.15 5.14 -12.54
N LYS A 110 9.95 6.20 -12.40
CA LYS A 110 9.57 7.51 -12.89
C LYS A 110 9.42 7.47 -14.42
N PRO A 111 8.28 7.93 -14.97
CA PRO A 111 8.10 7.97 -16.42
C PRO A 111 9.21 8.81 -17.06
N ARG A 112 9.94 8.23 -18.02
CA ARG A 112 11.03 8.92 -18.73
C ARG A 112 10.54 9.80 -19.87
N THR A 113 9.38 9.44 -20.42
CA THR A 113 8.72 10.18 -21.49
C THR A 113 7.28 10.42 -21.08
N ASN A 114 6.72 11.57 -21.49
CA ASN A 114 5.29 11.79 -21.47
C ASN A 114 4.69 11.12 -22.71
N ASN A 115 4.71 9.79 -22.74
CA ASN A 115 4.01 9.03 -23.79
C ASN A 115 2.52 9.08 -23.45
N SER A 116 1.93 10.25 -23.68
CA SER A 116 0.59 10.56 -23.22
C SER A 116 -0.41 9.88 -24.13
N VAL A 117 -1.34 9.10 -23.56
CA VAL A 117 -2.57 8.65 -24.25
C VAL A 117 -3.59 9.82 -24.34
N ARG A 118 -3.16 11.04 -24.03
CA ARG A 118 -3.96 12.26 -24.15
C ARG A 118 -4.04 12.66 -25.62
N PRO A 119 -5.24 12.93 -26.15
CA PRO A 119 -5.39 13.54 -27.46
C PRO A 119 -4.73 14.92 -27.53
N ASP A 120 -4.51 15.42 -28.75
CA ASP A 120 -4.08 16.80 -28.96
C ASP A 120 -5.15 17.81 -28.49
N GLU A 121 -4.75 19.08 -28.34
CA GLU A 121 -5.64 20.15 -27.86
C GLU A 121 -6.87 20.36 -28.74
N GLU A 122 -6.75 20.14 -30.06
CA GLU A 122 -7.85 20.31 -31.01
C GLU A 122 -8.92 19.25 -30.77
N THR A 123 -8.51 17.98 -30.65
CA THR A 123 -9.40 16.87 -30.31
C THR A 123 -10.10 17.09 -28.95
N ILE A 124 -9.37 17.60 -27.95
CA ILE A 124 -9.96 17.92 -26.63
C ILE A 124 -10.98 19.06 -26.75
N ALA A 125 -10.67 20.11 -27.50
CA ALA A 125 -11.57 21.23 -27.72
C ALA A 125 -12.85 20.81 -28.44
N MET A 126 -12.73 20.01 -29.51
CA MET A 126 -13.88 19.45 -30.23
C MET A 126 -14.75 18.57 -29.33
N THR A 127 -14.13 17.73 -28.50
CA THR A 127 -14.86 16.85 -27.58
C THR A 127 -15.59 17.64 -26.49
N ARG A 128 -14.97 18.70 -25.95
CA ARG A 128 -15.62 19.62 -25.00
C ARG A 128 -16.84 20.30 -25.62
N GLU A 129 -16.76 20.73 -26.87
CA GLU A 129 -17.88 21.38 -27.54
C GLU A 129 -19.02 20.39 -27.84
N SER A 130 -18.69 19.18 -28.30
CA SER A 130 -19.65 18.08 -28.47
C SER A 130 -20.39 17.73 -27.16
N LEU A 131 -19.66 17.70 -26.04
CA LEU A 131 -20.25 17.48 -24.72
C LEU A 131 -21.24 18.60 -24.34
N LYS A 132 -20.91 19.88 -24.59
CA LYS A 132 -21.85 20.99 -24.33
C LYS A 132 -23.14 20.84 -25.14
N SER A 133 -23.07 20.37 -26.38
CA SER A 133 -24.27 20.10 -27.18
C SER A 133 -25.09 18.98 -26.55
N THR A 134 -24.45 17.86 -26.23
CA THR A 134 -25.10 16.69 -25.60
C THR A 134 -25.77 17.06 -24.28
N GLU A 135 -25.13 17.88 -23.46
CA GLU A 135 -25.69 18.39 -22.21
C GLU A 135 -26.93 19.26 -22.41
N LYS A 136 -26.92 20.12 -23.44
CA LYS A 136 -28.10 20.93 -23.81
C LYS A 136 -29.24 20.05 -24.29
N ASP A 137 -28.95 19.05 -25.13
CA ASP A 137 -29.95 18.13 -25.66
C ASP A 137 -30.58 17.28 -24.55
N LEU A 138 -29.76 16.78 -23.61
CA LEU A 138 -30.25 16.10 -22.41
C LEU A 138 -31.16 17.00 -21.56
N ALA A 139 -30.79 18.27 -21.38
CA ALA A 139 -31.62 19.23 -20.65
C ALA A 139 -32.95 19.55 -21.36
N GLN A 140 -32.98 19.50 -22.70
CA GLN A 140 -34.22 19.63 -23.48
C GLN A 140 -35.07 18.35 -23.40
N MET A 141 -34.46 17.17 -23.54
CA MET A 141 -35.16 15.88 -23.45
C MET A 141 -35.84 15.67 -22.09
N LYS A 142 -35.20 16.09 -21.00
CA LYS A 142 -35.82 16.08 -19.65
C LYS A 142 -37.11 16.88 -19.56
N LYS A 143 -37.36 17.82 -20.48
CA LYS A 143 -38.58 18.64 -20.53
C LYS A 143 -39.68 18.05 -21.40
N ILE A 144 -39.37 17.03 -22.22
CA ILE A 144 -40.34 16.38 -23.11
C ILE A 144 -41.12 15.34 -22.31
N LYS A 145 -42.45 15.41 -22.36
CA LYS A 145 -43.33 14.40 -21.73
C LYS A 145 -43.32 13.11 -22.56
N GLY A 146 -43.18 11.96 -21.89
CA GLY A 146 -43.21 10.64 -22.53
C GLY A 146 -41.85 10.00 -22.77
N VAL A 147 -40.74 10.66 -22.39
CA VAL A 147 -39.41 10.03 -22.42
C VAL A 147 -39.30 9.04 -21.24
N PRO A 148 -38.92 7.77 -21.48
CA PRO A 148 -38.72 6.80 -20.41
C PRO A 148 -37.58 7.20 -19.46
N ALA A 149 -37.79 7.03 -18.15
CA ALA A 149 -36.77 7.36 -17.13
C ALA A 149 -35.45 6.59 -17.34
N ALA A 150 -35.54 5.31 -17.70
CA ALA A 150 -34.36 4.49 -18.00
C ALA A 150 -33.52 5.04 -19.17
N SER A 151 -34.16 5.66 -20.17
CA SER A 151 -33.44 6.29 -21.29
C SER A 151 -32.72 7.56 -20.85
N LEU A 152 -33.32 8.34 -19.94
CA LEU A 152 -32.67 9.52 -19.37
C LEU A 152 -31.47 9.15 -18.50
N GLU A 153 -31.57 8.08 -17.71
CA GLU A 153 -30.49 7.58 -16.85
C GLU A 153 -29.27 7.13 -17.68
N VAL A 154 -29.50 6.37 -18.76
CA VAL A 154 -28.42 5.96 -19.67
C VAL A 154 -27.71 7.17 -20.31
N MET A 155 -28.47 8.20 -20.71
CA MET A 155 -27.89 9.43 -21.27
C MET A 155 -27.14 10.25 -20.22
N GLU A 156 -27.65 10.32 -18.99
CA GLU A 156 -26.96 10.96 -17.86
C GLU A 156 -25.63 10.26 -17.56
N ASP A 157 -25.62 8.93 -17.52
CA ASP A 157 -24.43 8.12 -17.33
C ASP A 157 -23.41 8.35 -18.45
N GLN A 158 -23.86 8.41 -19.71
CA GLN A 158 -22.99 8.69 -20.84
C GLN A 158 -22.36 10.08 -20.74
N VAL A 159 -23.14 11.11 -20.38
CA VAL A 159 -22.62 12.48 -20.14
C VAL A 159 -21.63 12.48 -18.97
N ALA A 160 -21.92 11.74 -17.89
CA ALA A 160 -21.02 11.63 -16.75
C ALA A 160 -19.69 10.96 -17.12
N GLN A 161 -19.72 9.90 -17.94
CA GLN A 161 -18.52 9.23 -18.46
C GLN A 161 -17.71 10.15 -19.36
N GLN A 162 -18.34 10.90 -20.27
CA GLN A 162 -17.65 11.87 -21.13
C GLN A 162 -17.02 13.01 -20.33
N ARG A 163 -17.70 13.51 -19.30
CA ARG A 163 -17.13 14.49 -18.36
C ARG A 163 -15.91 13.94 -17.63
N ALA A 164 -15.99 12.70 -17.15
CA ALA A 164 -14.87 12.05 -16.46
C ALA A 164 -13.67 11.86 -17.38
N LEU A 165 -13.91 11.48 -18.65
CA LEU A 165 -12.88 11.34 -19.67
C LEU A 165 -12.19 12.68 -19.96
N LEU A 166 -12.96 13.74 -20.24
CA LEU A 166 -12.40 15.07 -20.49
C LEU A 166 -11.60 15.58 -19.29
N LYS A 167 -12.09 15.36 -18.07
CA LYS A 167 -11.36 15.68 -16.84
C LYS A 167 -10.04 14.92 -16.73
N ALA A 168 -9.98 13.67 -17.21
CA ALA A 168 -8.73 12.92 -17.27
C ALA A 168 -7.75 13.48 -18.32
N TRP A 169 -8.26 14.11 -19.39
CA TRP A 169 -7.45 14.80 -20.41
C TRP A 169 -7.04 16.23 -20.02
N ASP A 170 -7.63 16.83 -18.99
CA ASP A 170 -7.19 18.12 -18.47
C ASP A 170 -5.76 18.05 -17.91
N ASP A 171 -5.31 16.86 -17.54
CA ASP A 171 -3.94 16.61 -17.10
C ASP A 171 -3.00 16.49 -18.30
N PRO A 172 -2.04 17.43 -18.47
CA PRO A 172 -1.08 17.35 -19.57
C PRO A 172 -0.05 16.23 -19.41
N PHE A 173 0.09 15.67 -18.19
CA PHE A 173 1.05 14.61 -17.86
C PHE A 173 0.36 13.48 -17.05
N PRO A 174 -0.68 12.82 -17.60
CA PRO A 174 -1.52 11.89 -16.84
C PRO A 174 -0.74 10.68 -16.31
N VAL A 175 0.30 10.26 -17.03
CA VAL A 175 1.21 9.20 -16.62
C VAL A 175 2.07 9.63 -15.42
N LEU A 176 2.57 10.87 -15.44
CA LEU A 176 3.35 11.43 -14.33
C LEU A 176 2.48 11.64 -13.09
N THR A 177 1.27 12.17 -13.25
CA THR A 177 0.33 12.36 -12.14
C THR A 177 -0.09 11.04 -11.51
N ARG A 178 -0.36 10.00 -12.34
CA ARG A 178 -0.62 8.64 -11.86
C ARG A 178 0.57 8.09 -11.08
N TRP A 179 1.79 8.27 -11.58
CA TRP A 179 3.01 7.87 -10.87
C TRP A 179 3.15 8.61 -9.53
N GLN A 180 2.97 9.94 -9.49
CA GLN A 180 3.03 10.72 -8.25
C GLN A 180 1.98 10.27 -7.23
N THR A 181 0.78 9.93 -7.71
CA THR A 181 -0.35 9.46 -6.88
C THR A 181 -0.11 8.04 -6.32
N ASN A 182 0.51 7.18 -7.12
CA ASN A 182 0.80 5.79 -6.73
C ASN A 182 2.08 5.68 -5.89
N TYR A 183 3.03 6.59 -6.11
CA TYR A 183 4.35 6.64 -5.47
C TYR A 183 4.62 8.05 -4.90
N PRO A 184 4.00 8.40 -3.76
CA PRO A 184 4.13 9.74 -3.16
C PRO A 184 5.58 10.10 -2.84
N ALA A 185 5.92 11.38 -2.78
CA ALA A 185 7.29 11.79 -2.44
C ALA A 185 7.70 11.34 -1.02
N ASN A 186 6.76 11.31 -0.08
CA ASN A 186 7.00 10.82 1.27
C ASN A 186 6.59 9.34 1.40
N PRO A 187 7.52 8.41 1.70
CA PRO A 187 7.21 6.99 1.91
C PRO A 187 6.11 6.75 2.96
N ARG A 188 6.03 7.61 3.99
CA ARG A 188 5.01 7.53 5.05
C ARG A 188 3.59 7.63 4.50
N ASP A 189 3.38 8.41 3.44
CA ASP A 189 2.06 8.57 2.82
C ASP A 189 1.62 7.26 2.14
N LEU A 190 2.55 6.56 1.51
CA LEU A 190 2.26 5.24 0.93
C LEU A 190 1.97 4.21 2.01
N VAL A 191 2.76 4.17 3.09
CA VAL A 191 2.50 3.26 4.21
C VAL A 191 1.12 3.52 4.80
N ARG A 192 0.76 4.79 5.04
CA ARG A 192 -0.60 5.16 5.51
C ARG A 192 -1.69 4.66 4.56
N LYS A 193 -1.52 4.84 3.25
CA LYS A 193 -2.47 4.35 2.23
C LYS A 193 -2.63 2.82 2.29
N ARG A 194 -1.55 2.07 2.53
CA ARG A 194 -1.60 0.60 2.68
C ARG A 194 -2.27 0.16 3.97
N LEU A 195 -2.00 0.84 5.07
CA LEU A 195 -2.66 0.61 6.35
C LEU A 195 -4.17 0.85 6.26
N GLN A 196 -4.58 1.94 5.61
CA GLN A 196 -5.99 2.22 5.36
C GLN A 196 -6.63 1.13 4.48
N SER A 197 -5.96 0.72 3.39
CA SER A 197 -6.45 -0.37 2.54
C SER A 197 -6.64 -1.68 3.31
N TYR A 198 -5.80 -1.98 4.31
CA TYR A 198 -6.01 -3.13 5.19
C TYR A 198 -7.30 -2.97 6.02
N LEU A 199 -7.51 -1.80 6.64
CA LEU A 199 -8.70 -1.52 7.45
C LEU A 199 -9.99 -1.59 6.62
N ASP A 200 -9.94 -1.12 5.38
CA ASP A 200 -11.09 -1.17 4.48
C ASP A 200 -11.43 -2.61 4.12
N ILE A 201 -10.43 -3.46 3.84
CA ILE A 201 -10.67 -4.86 3.49
C ILE A 201 -11.16 -5.64 4.71
N VAL A 202 -10.51 -5.51 5.88
CA VAL A 202 -10.88 -6.29 7.07
C VAL A 202 -12.29 -6.01 7.55
N ALA A 203 -12.80 -4.78 7.35
CA ALA A 203 -14.19 -4.41 7.65
C ALA A 203 -15.21 -5.18 6.78
N THR A 204 -14.79 -5.73 5.63
CA THR A 204 -15.66 -6.50 4.72
C THR A 204 -15.53 -8.01 4.89
N VAL A 205 -14.68 -8.49 5.78
CA VAL A 205 -14.45 -9.93 5.98
C VAL A 205 -15.51 -10.52 6.90
N ASP A 206 -16.23 -11.52 6.39
CA ASP A 206 -17.11 -12.38 7.18
C ASP A 206 -16.25 -13.48 7.83
N PHE A 207 -15.87 -13.27 9.10
CA PHE A 207 -15.09 -14.25 9.86
C PHE A 207 -15.91 -15.49 10.28
N ASP A 208 -17.23 -15.46 10.11
CA ASP A 208 -18.11 -16.59 10.41
C ASP A 208 -18.42 -17.41 9.15
N ALA A 209 -17.78 -17.08 8.02
CA ALA A 209 -17.92 -17.79 6.77
C ALA A 209 -17.53 -19.27 6.91
N ARG A 210 -18.43 -20.15 6.47
CA ARG A 210 -18.23 -21.60 6.54
C ARG A 210 -17.28 -22.08 5.45
N LEU A 211 -16.40 -23.00 5.84
CA LEU A 211 -15.56 -23.76 4.91
C LEU A 211 -16.10 -25.19 4.76
N THR A 212 -15.82 -25.79 3.61
CA THR A 212 -16.02 -27.22 3.38
C THR A 212 -15.09 -28.05 4.25
N ASN A 213 -15.38 -29.34 4.34
CA ASN A 213 -14.38 -30.32 4.76
C ASN A 213 -13.16 -30.23 3.83
N ALA A 214 -12.00 -30.62 4.38
CA ALA A 214 -10.78 -30.71 3.60
C ALA A 214 -10.94 -31.79 2.52
N ASP A 215 -10.51 -31.49 1.30
CA ASP A 215 -10.41 -32.49 0.25
C ASP A 215 -9.18 -33.40 0.45
N GLN A 216 -8.94 -34.30 -0.51
CA GLN A 216 -7.80 -35.23 -0.51
C GLN A 216 -6.42 -34.55 -0.46
N TYR A 217 -6.33 -33.25 -0.77
CA TYR A 217 -5.11 -32.45 -0.71
C TYR A 217 -5.05 -31.54 0.52
N GLY A 218 -5.99 -31.67 1.46
CA GLY A 218 -6.08 -30.83 2.65
C GLY A 218 -6.67 -29.44 2.37
N ILE A 219 -7.20 -29.19 1.18
CA ILE A 219 -7.70 -27.88 0.77
C ILE A 219 -9.13 -27.70 1.28
N ARG A 220 -9.37 -26.60 1.98
CA ARG A 220 -10.71 -26.17 2.41
C ARG A 220 -11.17 -24.99 1.54
N LYS A 221 -12.37 -25.12 1.00
CA LYS A 221 -13.02 -24.10 0.15
C LYS A 221 -14.14 -23.41 0.92
N PHE A 222 -14.48 -22.20 0.56
CA PHE A 222 -15.66 -21.51 1.07
C PHE A 222 -16.92 -22.21 0.56
N VAL A 223 -17.89 -22.40 1.45
CA VAL A 223 -19.21 -22.93 1.08
C VAL A 223 -19.95 -21.95 0.15
N LYS A 224 -19.75 -20.65 0.37
CA LYS A 224 -20.30 -19.56 -0.42
C LYS A 224 -19.43 -19.26 -1.66
N PRO A 225 -19.91 -19.49 -2.89
CA PRO A 225 -19.12 -19.27 -4.11
C PRO A 225 -18.64 -17.83 -4.28
N GLU A 226 -19.37 -16.85 -3.78
CA GLU A 226 -18.99 -15.43 -3.80
C GLU A 226 -17.71 -15.15 -3.01
N TYR A 227 -17.40 -15.94 -1.97
CA TYR A 227 -16.16 -15.80 -1.19
C TYR A 227 -14.97 -16.42 -1.90
N GLU A 228 -15.19 -17.40 -2.78
CA GLU A 228 -14.13 -17.91 -3.66
C GLU A 228 -13.70 -16.90 -4.71
N LYS A 229 -14.58 -15.95 -5.06
CA LYS A 229 -14.25 -14.86 -6.00
C LYS A 229 -13.59 -13.65 -5.35
N LYS A 230 -13.47 -13.62 -4.02
CA LYS A 230 -12.77 -12.54 -3.30
C LYS A 230 -11.27 -12.58 -3.60
N ASP A 231 -10.62 -11.42 -3.48
CA ASP A 231 -9.19 -11.30 -3.73
C ASP A 231 -8.35 -11.98 -2.64
N ASN A 232 -7.07 -12.20 -2.95
CA ASN A 232 -6.15 -12.93 -2.06
C ASN A 232 -5.96 -12.23 -0.71
N ARG A 233 -6.06 -10.90 -0.62
CA ARG A 233 -5.94 -10.19 0.67
C ARG A 233 -7.12 -10.47 1.57
N TRP A 234 -8.34 -10.40 1.03
CA TRP A 234 -9.56 -10.75 1.77
C TRP A 234 -9.47 -12.19 2.31
N LYS A 235 -9.03 -13.13 1.47
CA LYS A 235 -8.84 -14.53 1.87
C LYS A 235 -7.74 -14.69 2.92
N ALA A 236 -6.61 -13.99 2.79
CA ALA A 236 -5.53 -14.04 3.79
C ALA A 236 -5.98 -13.50 5.15
N ILE A 237 -6.73 -12.39 5.17
CA ILE A 237 -7.32 -11.83 6.39
C ILE A 237 -8.26 -12.84 7.03
N PHE A 238 -9.18 -13.44 6.26
CA PHE A 238 -10.07 -14.49 6.75
C PHE A 238 -9.29 -15.67 7.37
N ARG A 239 -8.25 -16.17 6.67
CA ARG A 239 -7.46 -17.33 7.11
C ARG A 239 -6.61 -17.06 8.35
N ALA A 240 -6.21 -15.81 8.59
CA ALA A 240 -5.53 -15.43 9.84
C ALA A 240 -6.47 -15.55 11.06
N GLY A 241 -7.77 -15.35 10.86
CA GLY A 241 -8.81 -15.45 11.89
C GLY A 241 -9.13 -14.12 12.57
N ARG A 242 -10.28 -14.08 13.25
CA ARG A 242 -10.82 -12.88 13.91
C ARG A 242 -9.90 -12.37 15.01
N GLU A 243 -9.37 -13.25 15.84
CA GLU A 243 -8.52 -12.96 16.98
C GLU A 243 -7.23 -12.24 16.59
N VAL A 244 -6.63 -12.61 15.45
CA VAL A 244 -5.45 -11.92 14.91
C VAL A 244 -5.86 -10.53 14.42
N ASN A 245 -6.92 -10.46 13.63
CA ASN A 245 -7.32 -9.20 13.00
C ASN A 245 -7.87 -8.16 13.97
N VAL A 246 -8.42 -8.57 15.13
CA VAL A 246 -8.79 -7.63 16.20
C VAL A 246 -7.55 -6.90 16.72
N VAL A 247 -6.48 -7.64 17.04
CA VAL A 247 -5.22 -7.07 17.55
C VAL A 247 -4.54 -6.21 16.49
N VAL A 248 -4.45 -6.70 15.25
CA VAL A 248 -3.84 -5.96 14.14
C VAL A 248 -4.64 -4.69 13.83
N THR A 249 -5.97 -4.76 13.78
CA THR A 249 -6.84 -3.58 13.54
C THR A 249 -6.63 -2.51 14.61
N ALA A 250 -6.57 -2.89 15.89
CA ALA A 250 -6.30 -1.95 16.98
C ALA A 250 -4.93 -1.30 16.80
N PHE A 251 -3.88 -2.11 16.57
CA PHE A 251 -2.53 -1.62 16.33
C PHE A 251 -2.45 -0.65 15.15
N VAL A 252 -3.05 -1.01 14.01
CA VAL A 252 -3.02 -0.20 12.79
C VAL A 252 -3.73 1.14 13.01
N LYS A 253 -4.88 1.15 13.69
CA LYS A 253 -5.58 2.39 14.05
C LYS A 253 -4.71 3.31 14.90
N ASP A 254 -4.02 2.77 15.90
CA ASP A 254 -3.13 3.57 16.75
C ASP A 254 -1.89 4.06 15.98
N TRP A 255 -1.31 3.20 15.16
CA TRP A 255 -0.20 3.58 14.29
C TRP A 255 -0.59 4.71 13.33
N MET A 256 -1.78 4.66 12.73
CA MET A 256 -2.23 5.75 11.85
C MET A 256 -2.49 7.07 12.59
N LYS A 257 -2.93 7.04 13.86
CA LYS A 257 -3.06 8.26 14.67
C LYS A 257 -1.70 8.92 14.89
N GLU A 258 -0.66 8.15 15.20
CA GLU A 258 0.72 8.66 15.28
C GLU A 258 1.22 9.18 13.92
N MET A 259 0.68 8.65 12.83
CA MET A 259 1.02 9.09 11.49
C MET A 259 0.39 10.42 11.09
N ALA A 260 -0.66 10.89 11.75
CA ALA A 260 -1.27 12.18 11.48
C ALA A 260 -0.24 13.32 11.65
N PRO A 261 -0.35 14.43 10.89
CA PRO A 261 0.58 15.53 11.06
C PRO A 261 0.37 16.18 12.43
N ALA A 262 1.26 15.89 13.38
CA ALA A 262 1.72 16.96 14.27
C ALA A 262 2.36 18.02 13.35
N GLY A 263 1.97 19.28 13.51
CA GLY A 263 2.27 20.36 12.56
C GLY A 263 3.72 20.34 12.04
N LYS A 264 3.85 20.45 10.71
CA LYS A 264 5.04 20.91 9.96
C LYS A 264 6.42 20.55 10.54
N GLU A 265 6.86 19.29 10.47
CA GLU A 265 8.29 19.01 10.63
C GLU A 265 8.69 17.68 10.00
N GLN A 266 8.95 17.66 8.68
CA GLN A 266 9.78 16.64 8.03
C GLN A 266 10.09 16.94 6.54
N ALA A 267 10.23 18.21 6.17
CA ALA A 267 10.69 18.60 4.84
C ALA A 267 12.21 18.86 4.76
N ALA A 268 12.96 18.73 5.85
CA ALA A 268 14.31 19.31 5.95
C ALA A 268 15.50 18.34 5.84
N THR A 269 15.34 17.02 5.70
CA THR A 269 16.49 16.10 5.74
C THR A 269 16.85 15.41 4.43
N ASN A 270 16.16 15.66 3.31
CA ASN A 270 16.58 15.16 2.00
C ASN A 270 17.56 16.14 1.33
N LYS A 271 18.79 16.25 1.86
CA LYS A 271 19.93 16.71 1.05
C LYS A 271 20.55 15.50 0.35
N PRO A 272 20.75 15.54 -0.98
CA PRO A 272 21.42 14.45 -1.69
C PRO A 272 22.88 14.36 -1.23
N VAL A 273 23.30 13.16 -0.82
CA VAL A 273 24.71 12.83 -0.56
C VAL A 273 25.44 12.89 -1.91
N ALA A 274 26.37 13.83 -2.04
CA ALA A 274 27.22 13.97 -3.22
C ALA A 274 28.13 12.73 -3.35
N THR A 275 27.90 11.92 -4.38
CA THR A 275 28.80 10.83 -4.75
C THR A 275 30.11 11.42 -5.28
N LYS A 276 31.20 11.27 -4.52
CA LYS A 276 32.55 11.57 -5.01
C LYS A 276 32.88 10.60 -6.14
N GLN A 277 33.10 11.13 -7.34
CA GLN A 277 33.65 10.39 -8.47
C GLN A 277 35.07 9.91 -8.13
N VAL A 278 35.28 8.59 -8.22
CA VAL A 278 36.62 7.99 -8.16
C VAL A 278 37.26 8.18 -9.52
N ALA A 279 38.35 8.96 -9.56
CA ALA A 279 39.14 9.21 -10.75
C ALA A 279 39.81 7.90 -11.22
N THR A 280 39.53 7.50 -12.46
CA THR A 280 40.23 6.44 -13.18
C THR A 280 41.66 6.89 -13.49
N ARG A 281 42.64 6.19 -12.91
CA ARG A 281 44.06 6.35 -13.23
C ARG A 281 44.33 5.60 -14.55
N LYS A 282 44.74 6.32 -15.59
CA LYS A 282 45.26 5.74 -16.83
C LYS A 282 46.53 4.92 -16.53
N GLN A 283 46.61 3.72 -17.09
CA GLN A 283 47.86 3.05 -17.44
C GLN A 283 48.01 3.12 -18.96
#